data_AF-F4QMS6-F1
#
_entry.id   AF-F4QMS6-F1
#
_cell.length_a   1.000
_cell.length_b   1.000
_cell.length_c   1.000
_cell.angle_alpha   90.00
_cell.angle_beta   90.00
_cell.angle_gamma   90.00
#
_symmetry.space_group_name_H-M   'P 1'
#
loop_
_entity.id
_entity.type
_entity.pdbx_description
1 polymer ?
#
loop_
_entity_poly.entity_id
_entity_poly.type
_entity_poly.pdbx_seq_one_letter_code
_entity_poly.pdbx_strand_id
1 'polypeptide(L)'
;MGRGGRLNAPVQINPQAQVKLRRVGREGQPLLVIDDVVLEPETLVAMAADAPFAPPTGTYYPGLNAPLPRTYLETLLPVLRPSFERAFGIAHDTPLVANGFFALATHRLEDFGPWQKIPHYDQLRPDHLAMVHYLCPGQAGGTAFFRHRTTGFESVDLDRREVYLGTVQAELDRDGDLLTGYTGPQTPNFEITDSVEIRFNRLVLYRSNVLHCALFDGAKLEADVHTGRLTANSFFRPR
;
A
#
# COMPACT_ATOMS: atom_id res chain seq x y z
N MET A 1 -15.34 -19.16 -29.06
CA MET A 1 -16.22 -19.35 -27.88
C MET A 1 -15.35 -19.12 -26.64
N GLY A 2 -15.18 -17.88 -26.18
CA GLY A 2 -15.87 -17.39 -24.98
C GLY A 2 -14.86 -16.86 -23.95
N ARG A 3 -14.04 -15.86 -24.31
CA ARG A 3 -13.07 -15.20 -23.39
C ARG A 3 -13.50 -13.80 -22.92
N GLY A 4 -14.72 -13.37 -23.27
CA GLY A 4 -15.23 -12.02 -22.94
C GLY A 4 -16.03 -11.89 -21.64
N GLY A 5 -16.17 -12.98 -20.85
CA GLY A 5 -17.14 -13.02 -19.74
C GLY A 5 -16.58 -12.79 -18.33
N ARG A 6 -15.26 -12.89 -18.10
CA ARG A 6 -14.70 -12.90 -16.74
C ARG A 6 -14.32 -11.53 -16.18
N LEU A 7 -14.15 -10.52 -17.03
CA LEU A 7 -13.76 -9.17 -16.61
C LEU A 7 -14.89 -8.40 -15.88
N ASN A 8 -16.12 -8.94 -15.86
CA ASN A 8 -17.30 -8.32 -15.27
C ASN A 8 -17.94 -9.13 -14.13
N ALA A 9 -17.29 -10.20 -13.63
CA ALA A 9 -17.83 -10.91 -12.46
C ALA A 9 -17.88 -9.93 -11.27
N PRO A 10 -19.01 -9.79 -10.57
CA PRO A 10 -19.13 -8.84 -9.49
C PRO A 10 -18.23 -9.26 -8.32
N VAL A 11 -17.31 -8.39 -7.93
CA VAL A 11 -16.61 -8.53 -6.66
C VAL A 11 -17.66 -8.44 -5.54
N GLN A 12 -17.63 -9.38 -4.60
CA GLN A 12 -18.52 -9.41 -3.44
C GLN A 12 -17.71 -9.28 -2.17
N ILE A 13 -18.20 -8.45 -1.23
CA ILE A 13 -17.59 -8.34 0.10
C ILE A 13 -17.99 -9.55 0.93
N ASN A 14 -17.03 -10.10 1.65
CA ASN A 14 -17.30 -11.18 2.58
C ASN A 14 -18.06 -10.62 3.82
N PRO A 15 -19.28 -11.09 4.12
CA PRO A 15 -20.02 -10.64 5.30
C PRO A 15 -19.35 -11.05 6.63
N GLN A 16 -18.39 -11.98 6.58
CA GLN A 16 -17.59 -12.43 7.73
C GLN A 16 -16.21 -11.77 7.80
N ALA A 17 -15.94 -10.74 6.98
CA ALA A 17 -14.68 -10.00 7.02
C ALA A 17 -14.40 -9.46 8.43
N GLN A 18 -13.15 -9.62 8.89
CA GLN A 18 -12.78 -9.21 10.25
C GLN A 18 -12.08 -7.86 10.21
N VAL A 19 -12.71 -6.85 10.79
CA VAL A 19 -12.19 -5.47 10.80
C VAL A 19 -11.49 -5.18 12.12
N LYS A 20 -10.25 -4.70 12.06
CA LYS A 20 -9.44 -4.27 13.20
C LYS A 20 -8.92 -2.86 12.96
N LEU A 21 -9.21 -1.95 13.88
CA LEU A 21 -8.65 -0.60 13.91
C LEU A 21 -7.56 -0.52 14.98
N ARG A 22 -6.38 -0.03 14.61
CA ARG A 22 -5.24 0.22 15.51
C ARG A 22 -4.85 1.69 15.47
N ARG A 23 -4.10 2.10 16.50
CA ARG A 23 -3.42 3.39 16.57
C ARG A 23 -1.92 3.10 16.54
N VAL A 24 -1.25 3.59 15.51
CA VAL A 24 0.15 3.29 15.23
C VAL A 24 1.04 4.45 15.65
N GLY A 25 2.16 4.11 16.28
CA GLY A 25 3.19 5.07 16.67
C GLY A 25 2.74 6.07 17.74
N ARG A 26 3.57 7.08 17.97
CA ARG A 26 3.37 8.16 18.95
C ARG A 26 2.34 9.17 18.48
N GLU A 27 2.18 9.35 17.16
CA GLU A 27 1.17 10.22 16.58
C GLU A 27 -0.23 9.58 16.57
N GLY A 28 -0.35 8.29 16.93
CA GLY A 28 -1.63 7.60 17.02
C GLY A 28 -2.35 7.49 15.68
N GLN A 29 -1.59 7.30 14.59
CA GLN A 29 -2.14 7.26 13.24
C GLN A 29 -3.11 6.08 13.09
N PRO A 30 -4.32 6.29 12.53
CA PRO A 30 -5.27 5.21 12.33
C PRO A 30 -4.74 4.21 11.30
N LEU A 31 -4.78 2.93 11.65
CA LEU A 31 -4.49 1.82 10.75
C LEU A 31 -5.65 0.84 10.77
N LEU A 32 -6.31 0.65 9.63
CA LEU A 32 -7.38 -0.31 9.47
C LEU A 32 -6.84 -1.56 8.77
N VAL A 33 -7.05 -2.73 9.39
CA VAL A 33 -6.74 -4.04 8.82
C VAL A 33 -8.04 -4.83 8.71
N ILE A 34 -8.34 -5.31 7.51
CA ILE A 34 -9.53 -6.12 7.21
C ILE A 34 -9.05 -7.47 6.69
N ASP A 35 -9.26 -8.53 7.48
CA ASP A 35 -8.98 -9.90 7.06
C ASP A 35 -10.18 -10.46 6.30
N ASP A 36 -9.89 -11.27 5.28
CA ASP A 36 -10.86 -11.99 4.45
C ASP A 36 -11.90 -11.04 3.79
N VAL A 37 -11.45 -9.93 3.19
CA VAL A 37 -12.32 -8.80 2.78
C VAL A 37 -13.31 -9.13 1.66
N VAL A 38 -12.92 -9.90 0.65
CA VAL A 38 -13.83 -10.33 -0.44
C VAL A 38 -14.19 -11.81 -0.30
N LEU A 39 -15.37 -12.19 -0.79
CA LEU A 39 -15.87 -13.56 -0.63
C LEU A 39 -15.08 -14.56 -1.50
N GLU A 40 -14.69 -14.15 -2.71
CA GLU A 40 -13.97 -14.98 -3.68
C GLU A 40 -12.70 -14.24 -4.18
N PRO A 41 -11.63 -14.16 -3.37
CA PRO A 41 -10.41 -13.44 -3.73
C PRO A 41 -9.68 -14.03 -4.95
N GLU A 42 -9.86 -15.32 -5.24
CA GLU A 42 -9.32 -16.00 -6.42
C GLU A 42 -9.84 -15.39 -7.72
N THR A 43 -11.05 -14.83 -7.72
CA THR A 43 -11.61 -14.12 -8.88
C THR A 43 -10.78 -12.88 -9.22
N LEU A 44 -10.23 -12.18 -8.22
CA LEU A 44 -9.32 -11.04 -8.46
C LEU A 44 -7.96 -11.48 -9.00
N VAL A 45 -7.43 -12.62 -8.52
CA VAL A 45 -6.20 -13.22 -9.05
C VAL A 45 -6.38 -13.64 -10.51
N ALA A 46 -7.52 -14.24 -10.85
CA ALA A 46 -7.85 -14.60 -12.22
C ALA A 46 -7.99 -13.36 -13.14
N MET A 47 -8.61 -12.29 -12.65
CA MET A 47 -8.66 -11.01 -13.38
C MET A 47 -7.27 -10.41 -13.59
N ALA A 48 -6.39 -10.50 -12.59
CA ALA A 48 -5.00 -10.07 -12.73
C ALA A 48 -4.24 -10.92 -13.77
N ALA A 49 -4.47 -12.24 -13.82
CA ALA A 49 -3.83 -13.12 -14.81
C ALA A 49 -4.13 -12.72 -16.27
N ASP A 50 -5.30 -12.14 -16.52
CA ASP A 50 -5.72 -11.66 -17.84
C ASP A 50 -5.32 -10.18 -18.09
N ALA A 51 -4.75 -9.49 -17.11
CA ALA A 51 -4.48 -8.05 -17.16
C ALA A 51 -3.12 -7.72 -17.82
N PRO A 52 -3.02 -6.58 -18.54
CA PRO A 52 -1.79 -6.19 -19.22
C PRO A 52 -0.80 -5.53 -18.25
N PHE A 53 0.01 -6.33 -17.56
CA PHE A 53 1.07 -5.83 -16.70
C PHE A 53 2.20 -5.17 -17.50
N ALA A 54 2.58 -3.96 -17.09
CA ALA A 54 3.67 -3.21 -17.69
C ALA A 54 4.37 -2.35 -16.63
N PRO A 55 5.62 -1.90 -16.88
CA PRO A 55 6.25 -0.90 -16.03
C PRO A 55 5.34 0.33 -15.88
N PRO A 56 5.09 0.81 -14.66
CA PRO A 56 4.14 1.88 -14.43
C PRO A 56 4.63 3.22 -15.01
N THR A 57 3.68 4.02 -15.48
CA THR A 57 3.89 5.44 -15.77
C THR A 57 3.27 6.28 -14.65
N GLY A 58 4.06 7.13 -13.99
CA GLY A 58 3.57 8.05 -12.96
C GLY A 58 3.53 7.51 -11.51
N THR A 59 4.13 6.35 -11.24
CA THR A 59 4.44 5.89 -9.87
C THR A 59 5.84 5.29 -9.82
N TYR A 60 6.46 5.28 -8.64
CA TYR A 60 7.77 4.67 -8.37
C TYR A 60 7.66 3.24 -7.86
N TYR A 61 6.51 2.57 -8.09
CA TYR A 61 6.29 1.20 -7.66
C TYR A 61 7.38 0.26 -8.25
N PRO A 62 8.02 -0.59 -7.42
CA PRO A 62 9.18 -1.40 -7.83
C PRO A 62 8.78 -2.68 -8.58
N GLY A 63 8.17 -2.53 -9.76
CA GLY A 63 7.81 -3.65 -10.62
C GLY A 63 6.78 -3.28 -11.68
N LEU A 64 5.76 -4.13 -11.83
CA LEU A 64 4.76 -4.02 -12.89
C LEU A 64 3.39 -3.68 -12.34
N ASN A 65 2.65 -2.82 -13.06
CA ASN A 65 1.28 -2.48 -12.75
C ASN A 65 0.33 -2.90 -13.88
N ALA A 66 -0.93 -3.18 -13.53
CA ALA A 66 -2.02 -3.37 -14.48
C ALA A 66 -3.31 -2.68 -13.97
N PRO A 67 -4.26 -2.34 -14.85
CA PRO A 67 -5.53 -1.75 -14.43
C PRO A 67 -6.32 -2.64 -13.46
N LEU A 68 -6.93 -2.05 -12.43
CA LEU A 68 -7.94 -2.74 -11.64
C LEU A 68 -9.30 -2.76 -12.37
N PRO A 69 -10.11 -3.83 -12.20
CA PRO A 69 -11.49 -3.84 -12.63
C PRO A 69 -12.26 -2.69 -11.97
N ARG A 70 -13.04 -1.94 -12.75
CA ARG A 70 -13.83 -0.81 -12.24
C ARG A 70 -14.75 -1.21 -11.08
N THR A 71 -15.35 -2.39 -11.19
CA THR A 71 -16.25 -2.98 -10.20
C THR A 71 -15.60 -3.19 -8.84
N TYR A 72 -14.27 -3.34 -8.76
CA TYR A 72 -13.57 -3.54 -7.49
C TYR A 72 -13.78 -2.35 -6.55
N LEU A 73 -13.47 -1.13 -7.00
CA LEU A 73 -13.64 0.07 -6.16
C LEU A 73 -15.11 0.46 -6.00
N GLU A 74 -15.95 0.21 -7.00
CA GLU A 74 -17.39 0.45 -6.91
C GLU A 74 -18.05 -0.42 -5.83
N THR A 75 -17.61 -1.67 -5.67
CA THR A 75 -18.07 -2.57 -4.60
C THR A 75 -17.48 -2.17 -3.24
N LEU A 76 -16.17 -1.91 -3.15
CA LEU A 76 -15.50 -1.68 -1.86
C LEU A 76 -15.90 -0.35 -1.23
N LEU A 77 -16.00 0.72 -2.02
CA LEU A 77 -16.12 2.08 -1.49
C LEU A 77 -17.35 2.28 -0.59
N PRO A 78 -18.59 1.87 -0.97
CA PRO A 78 -19.76 2.00 -0.09
C PRO A 78 -19.58 1.32 1.27
N VAL A 79 -18.90 0.17 1.30
CA VAL A 79 -18.66 -0.60 2.54
C VAL A 79 -17.57 0.04 3.39
N LEU A 80 -16.59 0.71 2.76
CA LEU A 80 -15.50 1.37 3.48
C LEU A 80 -15.88 2.77 4.02
N ARG A 81 -16.90 3.44 3.45
CA ARG A 81 -17.31 4.80 3.88
C ARG A 81 -17.50 4.95 5.39
N PRO A 82 -18.20 4.04 6.11
CA PRO A 82 -18.32 4.15 7.57
C PRO A 82 -16.98 4.07 8.31
N SER A 83 -16.01 3.32 7.77
CA SER A 83 -14.66 3.26 8.34
C SER A 83 -13.85 4.51 8.02
N PHE A 84 -14.01 5.10 6.83
CA PHE A 84 -13.38 6.38 6.47
C PHE A 84 -13.80 7.50 7.44
N GLU A 85 -15.09 7.57 7.74
CA GLU A 85 -15.62 8.54 8.69
C GLU A 85 -15.09 8.30 10.11
N ARG A 86 -15.29 7.10 10.65
CA ARG A 86 -14.93 6.80 12.05
C ARG A 86 -13.44 6.82 12.34
N ALA A 87 -12.62 6.30 11.43
CA ALA A 87 -11.18 6.15 11.67
C ALA A 87 -10.37 7.36 11.16
N PHE A 88 -10.81 7.98 10.07
CA PHE A 88 -10.03 9.00 9.34
C PHE A 88 -10.68 10.38 9.31
N GLY A 89 -11.92 10.52 9.79
CA GLY A 89 -12.63 11.81 9.85
C GLY A 89 -13.10 12.33 8.49
N ILE A 90 -13.23 11.46 7.49
CA ILE A 90 -13.74 11.83 6.17
C ILE A 90 -15.25 11.63 6.17
N ALA A 91 -16.03 12.71 6.08
CA ALA A 91 -17.49 12.66 6.18
C ALA A 91 -18.11 11.72 5.13
N HIS A 92 -19.17 11.02 5.51
CA HIS A 92 -19.79 9.98 4.67
C HIS A 92 -20.20 10.46 3.28
N ASP A 93 -20.61 11.71 3.12
CA ASP A 93 -21.07 12.32 1.88
C ASP A 93 -19.95 13.01 1.07
N THR A 94 -18.73 13.03 1.60
CA THR A 94 -17.57 13.62 0.92
C THR A 94 -17.41 12.98 -0.47
N PRO A 95 -17.41 13.78 -1.55
CA PRO A 95 -17.10 13.29 -2.88
C PRO A 95 -15.63 12.86 -2.94
N LEU A 96 -15.38 11.63 -3.39
CA LEU A 96 -14.04 11.06 -3.47
C LEU A 96 -13.65 10.78 -4.92
N VAL A 97 -12.39 11.06 -5.23
CA VAL A 97 -11.70 10.49 -6.38
C VAL A 97 -11.00 9.23 -5.90
N ALA A 98 -11.29 8.11 -6.55
CA ALA A 98 -10.68 6.82 -6.27
C ALA A 98 -9.94 6.31 -7.51
N ASN A 99 -8.73 5.80 -7.33
CA ASN A 99 -7.97 5.12 -8.38
C ASN A 99 -7.26 3.90 -7.78
N GLY A 100 -6.76 3.03 -8.66
CA GLY A 100 -5.99 1.88 -8.21
C GLY A 100 -5.49 1.02 -9.36
N PHE A 101 -4.63 0.08 -9.02
CA PHE A 101 -3.95 -0.81 -9.95
C PHE A 101 -3.62 -2.14 -9.27
N PHE A 102 -3.61 -3.23 -10.04
CA PHE A 102 -2.87 -4.42 -9.64
C PHE A 102 -1.38 -4.13 -9.73
N ALA A 103 -0.59 -4.71 -8.84
CA ALA A 103 0.85 -4.56 -8.83
C ALA A 103 1.56 -5.87 -8.49
N LEU A 104 2.65 -6.14 -9.21
CA LEU A 104 3.60 -7.21 -8.95
C LEU A 104 4.95 -6.59 -8.65
N ALA A 105 5.49 -6.83 -7.45
CA ALA A 105 6.85 -6.43 -7.14
C ALA A 105 7.84 -7.37 -7.86
N THR A 106 8.71 -6.82 -8.70
CA THR A 106 9.64 -7.61 -9.53
C THR A 106 11.06 -7.06 -9.52
N HIS A 107 11.26 -5.81 -9.08
CA HIS A 107 12.58 -5.22 -8.99
C HIS A 107 13.36 -5.86 -7.86
N ARG A 108 14.64 -6.09 -8.10
CA ARG A 108 15.61 -6.55 -7.09
C ARG A 108 16.30 -5.33 -6.48
N LEU A 109 16.99 -5.51 -5.36
CA LEU A 109 17.59 -4.41 -4.59
C LEU A 109 18.53 -3.53 -5.43
N GLU A 110 19.24 -4.11 -6.38
CA GLU A 110 20.12 -3.44 -7.34
C GLU A 110 19.39 -2.45 -8.27
N ASP A 111 18.08 -2.60 -8.45
CA ASP A 111 17.25 -1.72 -9.28
C ASP A 111 16.76 -0.48 -8.50
N PHE A 112 16.97 -0.43 -7.18
CA PHE A 112 16.43 0.62 -6.32
C PHE A 112 17.43 1.77 -6.17
N GLY A 113 16.96 3.00 -6.43
CA GLY A 113 17.66 4.21 -6.02
C GLY A 113 17.64 4.40 -4.50
N PRO A 114 18.51 5.25 -3.93
CA PRO A 114 18.60 5.45 -2.47
C PRO A 114 17.27 5.80 -1.79
N TRP A 115 16.49 6.70 -2.41
CA TRP A 115 15.17 7.10 -1.92
C TRP A 115 14.13 5.97 -1.90
N GLN A 116 14.30 4.93 -2.73
CA GLN A 116 13.40 3.77 -2.75
C GLN A 116 13.75 2.73 -1.68
N LYS A 117 14.91 2.86 -1.01
CA LYS A 117 15.39 1.97 0.05
C LYS A 117 15.07 2.48 1.47
N ILE A 118 14.27 3.53 1.57
CA ILE A 118 13.82 4.12 2.84
C ILE A 118 12.29 4.26 2.86
N PRO A 119 11.67 4.49 4.03
CA PRO A 119 10.24 4.77 4.13
C PRO A 119 9.85 6.02 3.34
N HIS A 120 8.64 5.99 2.77
CA HIS A 120 8.07 7.08 1.99
C HIS A 120 6.68 7.45 2.47
N TYR A 121 6.15 8.53 1.92
CA TYR A 121 4.75 8.92 1.98
C TYR A 121 4.26 9.14 0.54
N ASP A 122 2.99 8.86 0.28
CA ASP A 122 2.42 8.97 -1.08
C ASP A 122 1.93 10.39 -1.38
N GLN A 123 1.35 11.04 -0.37
CA GLN A 123 0.68 12.34 -0.48
C GLN A 123 0.85 13.13 0.82
N LEU A 124 0.79 14.45 0.76
CA LEU A 124 0.99 15.31 1.93
C LEU A 124 -0.27 15.52 2.76
N ARG A 125 -1.45 15.46 2.12
CA ARG A 125 -2.69 15.77 2.82
C ARG A 125 -3.15 14.59 3.67
N PRO A 126 -3.51 14.80 4.95
CA PRO A 126 -3.92 13.71 5.83
C PRO A 126 -5.26 13.08 5.42
N ASP A 127 -6.13 13.79 4.68
CA ASP A 127 -7.39 13.28 4.16
C ASP A 127 -7.24 12.41 2.90
N HIS A 128 -6.01 12.20 2.41
CA HIS A 128 -5.71 11.22 1.38
C HIS A 128 -5.43 9.86 2.02
N LEU A 129 -6.05 8.82 1.50
CA LEU A 129 -5.91 7.45 2.01
C LEU A 129 -5.25 6.55 0.98
N ALA A 130 -4.40 5.64 1.44
CA ALA A 130 -3.79 4.57 0.68
C ALA A 130 -4.27 3.21 1.20
N MET A 131 -4.42 2.27 0.27
CA MET A 131 -4.95 0.95 0.54
C MET A 131 -4.13 -0.10 -0.20
N VAL A 132 -3.76 -1.17 0.50
CA VAL A 132 -3.09 -2.35 -0.07
C VAL A 132 -3.91 -3.59 0.24
N HIS A 133 -4.33 -4.31 -0.78
CA HIS A 133 -5.01 -5.59 -0.66
C HIS A 133 -4.10 -6.71 -1.17
N TYR A 134 -3.69 -7.60 -0.27
CA TYR A 134 -2.78 -8.69 -0.58
C TYR A 134 -3.52 -9.85 -1.26
N LEU A 135 -3.12 -10.16 -2.49
CA LEU A 135 -3.69 -11.23 -3.33
C LEU A 135 -2.66 -12.33 -3.62
N CYS A 136 -1.65 -12.45 -2.77
CA CYS A 136 -0.53 -13.36 -2.95
C CYS A 136 -0.44 -14.39 -1.81
N PRO A 137 -1.02 -15.59 -1.97
CA PRO A 137 -0.99 -16.61 -0.95
C PRO A 137 0.44 -17.12 -0.70
N GLY A 138 0.77 -17.37 0.57
CA GLY A 138 2.07 -17.95 0.96
C GLY A 138 3.28 -17.02 0.80
N GLN A 139 3.08 -15.72 0.57
CA GLN A 139 4.15 -14.72 0.57
C GLN A 139 4.46 -14.22 1.99
N ALA A 140 5.73 -13.86 2.21
CA ALA A 140 6.19 -13.20 3.42
C ALA A 140 6.32 -11.67 3.21
N GLY A 141 6.71 -10.96 4.26
CA GLY A 141 6.81 -9.50 4.27
C GLY A 141 5.48 -8.84 4.63
N GLY A 142 5.21 -7.67 4.07
CA GLY A 142 4.03 -6.89 4.47
C GLY A 142 4.14 -5.41 4.12
N THR A 143 3.49 -4.60 4.95
CA THR A 143 3.62 -3.14 4.99
C THR A 143 4.04 -2.74 6.40
N ALA A 144 5.13 -2.01 6.53
CA ALA A 144 5.59 -1.44 7.79
C ALA A 144 5.37 0.07 7.81
N PHE A 145 5.20 0.59 9.02
CA PHE A 145 5.05 2.01 9.32
C PHE A 145 6.25 2.46 10.14
N PHE A 146 6.66 3.70 9.97
CA PHE A 146 7.94 4.18 10.49
C PHE A 146 7.84 5.53 11.18
N ARG A 147 8.78 5.75 12.09
CA ARG A 147 9.15 7.07 12.59
C ARG A 147 10.54 7.41 12.09
N HIS A 148 10.70 8.61 11.54
CA HIS A 148 12.00 9.16 11.24
C HIS A 148 12.66 9.65 12.54
N ARG A 149 13.87 9.18 12.84
CA ARG A 149 14.53 9.38 14.14
C ARG A 149 14.90 10.83 14.37
N THR A 150 15.51 11.48 13.37
CA THR A 150 16.07 12.83 13.48
C THR A 150 14.97 13.88 13.63
N THR A 151 13.94 13.85 12.77
CA THR A 151 12.81 14.80 12.87
C THR A 151 11.75 14.38 13.88
N GLY A 152 11.72 13.09 14.24
CA GLY A 152 10.69 12.51 15.08
C GLY A 152 9.34 12.29 14.39
N PHE A 153 9.22 12.55 13.09
CA PHE A 153 7.96 12.48 12.34
C PHE A 153 7.56 11.04 12.03
N GLU A 154 6.27 10.74 12.17
CA GLU A 154 5.64 9.51 11.67
C GLU A 154 4.76 9.78 10.44
N SER A 155 4.41 11.06 10.22
CA SER A 155 3.71 11.53 9.03
C SER A 155 4.30 12.85 8.53
N VAL A 156 4.22 13.08 7.23
CA VAL A 156 4.74 14.25 6.54
C VAL A 156 3.62 14.98 5.84
N ASP A 157 3.21 16.12 6.40
CA ASP A 157 2.25 17.04 5.79
C ASP A 157 2.95 18.21 5.07
N LEU A 158 2.16 19.17 4.60
CA LEU A 158 2.66 20.36 3.89
C LEU A 158 3.68 21.15 4.72
N ASP A 159 3.45 21.30 6.02
CA ASP A 159 4.27 22.12 6.91
C ASP A 159 5.57 21.39 7.28
N ARG A 160 5.55 20.06 7.33
CA ARG A 160 6.70 19.21 7.66
C ARG A 160 7.60 18.89 6.48
N ARG A 161 7.08 19.00 5.25
CA ARG A 161 7.73 18.49 4.04
C ARG A 161 9.15 19.02 3.84
N GLU A 162 9.34 20.32 3.92
CA GLU A 162 10.63 20.95 3.62
C GLU A 162 11.72 20.48 4.60
N VAL A 163 11.40 20.53 5.90
CA VAL A 163 12.29 20.06 6.97
C VAL A 163 12.58 18.57 6.80
N TYR A 164 11.57 17.76 6.49
CA TYR A 164 11.75 16.32 6.28
C TYR A 164 12.68 16.03 5.10
N LEU A 165 12.38 16.58 3.92
CA LEU A 165 13.16 16.31 2.71
C LEU A 165 14.59 16.82 2.81
N GLY A 166 14.80 18.02 3.36
CA GLY A 166 16.15 18.55 3.56
C GLY A 166 16.97 17.70 4.52
N THR A 167 16.35 17.22 5.61
CA THR A 167 17.03 16.35 6.58
C THR A 167 17.39 15.00 5.96
N VAL A 168 16.44 14.34 5.31
CA VAL A 168 16.65 13.01 4.72
C VAL A 168 17.63 13.09 3.56
N GLN A 169 17.60 14.14 2.73
CA GLN A 169 18.60 14.31 1.67
C GLN A 169 20.02 14.42 2.24
N ALA A 170 20.23 15.22 3.28
CA ALA A 170 21.53 15.35 3.92
C ALA A 170 22.02 14.04 4.58
N GLU A 171 21.10 13.20 5.06
CA GLU A 171 21.42 11.87 5.57
C GLU A 171 21.76 10.89 4.44
N LEU A 172 21.01 10.90 3.33
CA LEU A 172 21.32 10.07 2.15
C LEU A 172 22.66 10.46 1.53
N ASP A 173 23.00 11.75 1.47
CA ASP A 173 24.28 12.23 0.95
C ASP A 173 25.46 11.76 1.81
N ARG A 174 25.25 11.60 3.12
CA ARG A 174 26.28 11.18 4.08
C ARG A 174 26.41 9.66 4.18
N ASP A 175 25.27 8.98 4.27
CA ASP A 175 25.16 7.61 4.76
C ASP A 175 24.42 6.69 3.76
N GLY A 176 24.09 7.18 2.56
CA GLY A 176 23.29 6.44 1.56
C GLY A 176 23.93 5.14 1.09
N ASP A 177 25.26 5.07 1.05
CA ASP A 177 26.00 3.84 0.71
C ASP A 177 25.80 2.72 1.73
N LEU A 178 25.33 3.04 2.95
CA LEU A 178 24.98 2.06 3.97
C LEU A 178 23.63 1.37 3.71
N LEU A 179 22.83 1.86 2.75
CA LEU A 179 21.55 1.27 2.34
C LEU A 179 21.77 0.05 1.43
N THR A 180 22.23 -1.03 2.05
CA THR A 180 22.60 -2.30 1.40
C THR A 180 21.50 -3.37 1.43
N GLY A 181 20.30 -3.03 1.93
CA GLY A 181 19.15 -3.92 2.03
C GLY A 181 17.85 -3.23 1.63
N TYR A 182 16.77 -4.01 1.52
CA TYR A 182 15.42 -3.45 1.45
C TYR A 182 15.06 -2.75 2.77
N THR A 183 14.10 -1.84 2.72
CA THR A 183 13.58 -1.17 3.92
C THR A 183 13.11 -2.21 4.95
N GLY A 184 13.50 -2.02 6.22
CA GLY A 184 13.21 -2.97 7.29
C GLY A 184 13.69 -2.46 8.66
N PRO A 185 13.81 -3.36 9.67
CA PRO A 185 14.19 -2.98 11.03
C PRO A 185 15.57 -2.32 11.15
N GLN A 186 16.46 -2.57 10.19
CA GLN A 186 17.84 -2.07 10.17
C GLN A 186 18.01 -0.82 9.31
N THR A 187 16.94 -0.27 8.72
CA THR A 187 17.05 0.94 7.91
C THR A 187 17.58 2.11 8.76
N PRO A 188 18.76 2.68 8.43
CA PRO A 188 19.33 3.82 9.15
C PRO A 188 18.34 4.98 9.26
N ASN A 189 18.40 5.74 10.35
CA ASN A 189 17.57 6.92 10.63
C ASN A 189 16.06 6.67 10.74
N PHE A 190 15.58 5.44 10.59
CA PHE A 190 14.18 5.09 10.78
C PHE A 190 14.00 4.05 11.89
N GLU A 191 12.81 4.02 12.47
CA GLU A 191 12.36 2.97 13.37
C GLU A 191 10.97 2.49 12.95
N ILE A 192 10.75 1.18 12.97
CA ILE A 192 9.42 0.61 12.73
C ILE A 192 8.54 0.91 13.94
N THR A 193 7.35 1.46 13.70
CA THR A 193 6.35 1.76 14.72
C THR A 193 5.25 0.71 14.79
N ASP A 194 4.89 0.11 13.66
CA ASP A 194 3.99 -1.06 13.54
C ASP A 194 4.22 -1.73 12.18
N SER A 195 3.74 -2.95 12.01
CA SER A 195 3.73 -3.64 10.73
C SER A 195 2.51 -4.54 10.58
N VAL A 196 2.14 -4.76 9.32
CA VAL A 196 1.09 -5.70 8.94
C VAL A 196 1.68 -6.70 7.99
N GLU A 197 1.75 -7.95 8.46
CA GLU A 197 2.19 -9.08 7.64
C GLU A 197 1.20 -9.37 6.51
N ILE A 198 1.74 -9.89 5.40
CA ILE A 198 0.92 -10.41 4.31
C ILE A 198 0.04 -11.55 4.83
N ARG A 199 -1.24 -11.46 4.48
CA ARG A 199 -2.19 -12.57 4.53
C ARG A 199 -3.03 -12.48 3.26
N PHE A 200 -3.25 -13.61 2.59
CA PHE A 200 -4.12 -13.62 1.41
C PHE A 200 -5.51 -13.07 1.77
N ASN A 201 -6.06 -12.20 0.92
CA ASN A 201 -7.35 -11.53 1.12
C ASN A 201 -7.38 -10.57 2.33
N ARG A 202 -6.21 -10.09 2.78
CA ARG A 202 -6.11 -9.01 3.77
C ARG A 202 -5.98 -7.66 3.07
N LEU A 203 -6.74 -6.69 3.56
CA LEU A 203 -6.69 -5.30 3.15
C LEU A 203 -6.16 -4.43 4.30
N VAL A 204 -5.23 -3.54 3.97
CA VAL A 204 -4.64 -2.56 4.88
C VAL A 204 -4.97 -1.17 4.36
N LEU A 205 -5.45 -0.28 5.22
CA LEU A 205 -5.84 1.09 4.89
C LEU A 205 -5.28 2.07 5.92
N TYR A 206 -4.63 3.12 5.43
CA TYR A 206 -3.93 4.12 6.23
C TYR A 206 -3.91 5.48 5.51
N ARG A 207 -3.48 6.55 6.19
CA ARG A 207 -3.31 7.87 5.55
C ARG A 207 -2.08 7.88 4.67
N SER A 208 -2.22 8.41 3.46
CA SER A 208 -1.14 8.52 2.46
C SER A 208 0.05 9.36 2.92
N ASN A 209 -0.10 10.17 3.96
CA ASN A 209 0.97 11.01 4.50
C ASN A 209 1.79 10.34 5.61
N VAL A 210 1.45 9.12 6.01
CA VAL A 210 2.18 8.34 7.01
C VAL A 210 3.42 7.71 6.36
N LEU A 211 4.55 7.74 7.07
CA LEU A 211 5.78 7.09 6.63
C LEU A 211 5.61 5.58 6.66
N HIS A 212 5.74 4.96 5.49
CA HIS A 212 5.54 3.53 5.32
C HIS A 212 6.43 2.95 4.23
N CYS A 213 6.53 1.62 4.18
CA CYS A 213 7.20 0.90 3.10
C CYS A 213 6.69 -0.53 3.01
N ALA A 214 6.83 -1.13 1.83
CA ALA A 214 6.70 -2.58 1.69
C ALA A 214 7.91 -3.27 2.34
N LEU A 215 7.65 -4.39 3.04
CA LEU A 215 8.70 -5.31 3.49
C LEU A 215 8.81 -6.45 2.47
N PHE A 216 10.04 -6.71 2.01
CA PHE A 216 10.32 -7.74 0.99
C PHE A 216 11.07 -8.96 1.52
N ASP A 217 11.41 -9.00 2.82
CA ASP A 217 12.09 -10.15 3.42
C ASP A 217 11.27 -11.44 3.24
N GLY A 218 11.85 -12.40 2.50
CA GLY A 218 11.21 -13.67 2.16
C GLY A 218 10.14 -13.60 1.06
N ALA A 219 9.93 -12.44 0.42
CA ALA A 219 9.01 -12.30 -0.69
C ALA A 219 9.62 -12.80 -2.01
N LYS A 220 8.80 -13.42 -2.86
CA LYS A 220 9.16 -13.76 -4.23
C LYS A 220 8.86 -12.58 -5.16
N LEU A 221 9.92 -12.01 -5.72
CA LEU A 221 9.86 -10.84 -6.60
C LEU A 221 9.81 -11.28 -8.07
N GLU A 222 8.70 -11.89 -8.45
CA GLU A 222 8.49 -12.55 -9.74
C GLU A 222 7.30 -11.95 -10.48
N ALA A 223 7.36 -11.93 -11.82
CA ALA A 223 6.29 -11.43 -12.69
C ALA A 223 5.20 -12.49 -12.94
N ASP A 224 4.83 -13.25 -11.91
CA ASP A 224 3.79 -14.28 -11.95
C ASP A 224 2.73 -13.95 -10.89
N VAL A 225 1.46 -13.87 -11.32
CA VAL A 225 0.33 -13.49 -10.46
C VAL A 225 -0.01 -14.54 -9.40
N HIS A 226 0.41 -15.79 -9.59
CA HIS A 226 0.15 -16.91 -8.68
C HIS A 226 1.28 -17.14 -7.68
N THR A 227 2.54 -16.89 -8.08
CA THR A 227 3.71 -17.12 -7.21
C THR A 227 4.37 -15.86 -6.70
N GLY A 228 4.18 -14.73 -7.37
CA GLY A 228 4.76 -13.44 -7.01
C GLY A 228 3.95 -12.67 -5.96
N ARG A 229 4.51 -11.55 -5.51
CA ARG A 229 3.86 -10.62 -4.57
C ARG A 229 2.81 -9.75 -5.27
N LEU A 230 1.68 -10.36 -5.65
CA LEU A 230 0.51 -9.69 -6.21
C LEU A 230 -0.27 -8.89 -5.15
N THR A 231 -0.57 -7.64 -5.47
CA THR A 231 -1.41 -6.75 -4.66
C THR A 231 -2.39 -5.96 -5.52
N ALA A 232 -3.51 -5.55 -4.95
CA ALA A 232 -4.35 -4.48 -5.48
C ALA A 232 -4.14 -3.24 -4.61
N ASN A 233 -3.60 -2.17 -5.20
CA ASN A 233 -3.31 -0.92 -4.51
C ASN A 233 -4.34 0.13 -4.94
N SER A 234 -4.81 0.94 -4.01
CA SER A 234 -5.82 1.95 -4.30
C SER A 234 -5.66 3.18 -3.43
N PHE A 235 -6.04 4.33 -3.98
CA PHE A 235 -5.94 5.61 -3.30
C PHE A 235 -7.27 6.35 -3.37
N PHE A 236 -7.58 7.05 -2.29
CA PHE A 236 -8.79 7.84 -2.15
C PHE A 236 -8.41 9.24 -1.72
N ARG A 237 -8.99 10.25 -2.38
CA ARG A 237 -8.84 11.64 -1.98
C ARG A 237 -10.16 12.38 -2.13
N PRO A 238 -10.46 13.35 -1.25
CA PRO A 238 -11.51 14.32 -1.50
C PRO A 238 -11.34 14.99 -2.87
N ARG A 239 -12.47 15.27 -3.51
CA ARG A 239 -12.51 15.94 -4.81
C ARG A 239 -12.13 17.41 -4.71
#